data_AF-A0A962H6L5-F1
#
_entry.id   AF-A0A962H6L5-F1
#
_cell.length_a   1.000
_cell.length_b   1.000
_cell.length_c   1.000
_cell.angle_alpha   90.00
_cell.angle_beta   90.00
_cell.angle_gamma   90.00
#
_symmetry.space_group_name_H-M   'P 1'
#
loop_
_entity.id
_entity.type
_entity.pdbx_description
1 polymer ?
#
loop_
_entity_poly.entity_id
_entity_poly.type
_entity_poly.pdbx_seq_one_letter_code
_entity_poly.pdbx_strand_id
1 'polypeptide(L)'
;MAVREASPARLDPANEGELVHLSATLQSATGSRDPDLGVPVPGAVLRRQVQMFQWAETPAKDDGPPAYELGWHADRIDSRAFQQPRGHINPQPALPSATLIAADARLGPYAFDLPLLVEAAAREKEAHQRDGLGDWASFLGQLPPLSAAQGLAGWRQTAVDEYQHRQSQVSAAGLGDLSVTYLWIPPDQPVSVIAMQHQGALRGWPLAEEDGLLLARAGIHNAAQMLQAAIWERSGPQMILLLSGLLGTVVALLAFNDLADRPRRRARQVAMAGATATIALVAGWYLGGAWASALLIGMLWGQLRSGLGTGAHRTPAAQPRHLTVHQNPLAERPNGTAAAPPPRILRQTVGRKSRYRVDRLLRVGADGQPQLICFELARDHQIIVRGERNAVRQALIAALEDDARTLQHQHSRELYSES
;
A
#
# COMPACT_ATOMS: atom_id res chain seq x y z
N MET A 1 -27.56 9.48 1.25
CA MET A 1 -26.27 9.48 0.53
C MET A 1 -25.27 8.59 1.24
N ALA A 2 -24.32 7.99 0.52
CA ALA A 2 -23.29 7.13 1.11
C ALA A 2 -22.16 7.93 1.78
N VAL A 3 -21.84 9.12 1.26
CA VAL A 3 -21.03 10.17 1.90
C VAL A 3 -21.84 11.47 1.88
N ARG A 4 -21.91 12.19 3.00
CA ARG A 4 -22.66 13.46 3.12
C ARG A 4 -21.71 14.65 3.13
N GLU A 5 -22.11 15.80 2.61
CA GLU A 5 -21.35 17.03 2.79
C GLU A 5 -21.54 17.56 4.22
N ALA A 6 -20.44 17.85 4.92
CA ALA A 6 -20.44 18.43 6.25
C ALA A 6 -20.04 19.90 6.20
N SER A 7 -20.66 20.71 7.08
CA SER A 7 -20.33 22.12 7.18
C SER A 7 -18.97 22.32 7.87
N PRO A 8 -18.06 23.15 7.33
CA PRO A 8 -16.81 23.51 8.00
C PRO A 8 -17.02 24.45 9.21
N ALA A 9 -18.22 25.00 9.40
CA ALA A 9 -18.50 26.00 10.42
C ALA A 9 -19.31 25.49 11.61
N ARG A 10 -20.03 24.36 11.46
CA ARG A 10 -20.87 23.80 12.53
C ARG A 10 -20.96 22.29 12.44
N LEU A 11 -21.12 21.66 13.60
CA LEU A 11 -21.48 20.26 13.71
C LEU A 11 -22.96 20.09 13.38
N ASP A 12 -23.30 19.07 12.61
CA ASP A 12 -24.68 18.66 12.36
C ASP A 12 -24.94 17.32 13.05
N PRO A 13 -25.79 17.25 14.09
CA PRO A 13 -26.14 15.99 14.73
C PRO A 13 -26.72 14.94 13.77
N ALA A 14 -27.30 15.34 12.64
CA ALA A 14 -27.81 14.43 11.61
C ALA A 14 -26.71 13.65 10.87
N ASN A 15 -25.44 14.04 11.05
CA ASN A 15 -24.27 13.36 10.52
C ASN A 15 -23.63 12.38 11.51
N GLU A 16 -24.16 12.21 12.71
CA GLU A 16 -23.60 11.28 13.70
C GLU A 16 -23.63 9.82 13.20
N GLY A 17 -22.47 9.14 13.24
CA GLY A 17 -22.29 7.78 12.71
C GLY A 17 -22.20 7.71 11.18
N GLU A 18 -22.29 8.85 10.50
CA GLU A 18 -22.31 8.94 9.05
C GLU A 18 -20.90 9.29 8.52
N LEU A 19 -20.45 8.62 7.44
CA LEU A 19 -19.40 9.17 6.58
C LEU A 19 -19.82 10.54 6.05
N VAL A 20 -18.95 11.51 6.28
CA VAL A 20 -19.03 12.87 5.80
C VAL A 20 -17.79 13.23 5.00
N HIS A 21 -17.95 14.14 4.06
CA HIS A 21 -16.90 14.85 3.36
C HIS A 21 -16.85 16.30 3.88
N LEU A 22 -15.64 16.81 4.10
CA LEU A 22 -15.40 18.16 4.58
C LEU A 22 -14.09 18.67 3.99
N SER A 23 -14.07 19.92 3.55
CA SER A 23 -12.83 20.66 3.28
C SER A 23 -12.73 21.87 4.21
N ALA A 24 -11.67 21.95 5.02
CA ALA A 24 -11.38 23.12 5.85
C ALA A 24 -9.87 23.22 6.12
N THR A 25 -9.44 24.24 6.86
CA THR A 25 -8.03 24.38 7.29
C THR A 25 -7.77 23.60 8.57
N LEU A 26 -6.62 22.93 8.66
CA LEU A 26 -6.20 22.24 9.86
C LEU A 26 -5.59 23.24 10.85
N GLN A 27 -6.36 23.58 11.88
CA GLN A 27 -6.04 24.65 12.83
C GLN A 27 -5.62 24.10 14.18
N SER A 28 -4.74 24.84 14.87
CA SER A 28 -4.39 24.65 16.28
C SER A 28 -4.15 26.03 16.89
N ALA A 29 -4.63 26.24 18.11
CA ALA A 29 -4.40 27.48 18.85
C ALA A 29 -3.00 27.49 19.51
N THR A 30 -2.49 26.30 19.88
CA THR A 30 -1.19 26.16 20.55
C THR A 30 -0.03 25.89 19.60
N GLY A 31 -0.32 25.43 18.37
CA GLY A 31 0.69 24.97 17.42
C GLY A 31 1.36 23.66 17.86
N SER A 32 2.28 23.17 17.03
CA SER A 32 3.11 21.99 17.34
C SER A 32 4.52 22.42 17.73
N ARG A 33 5.20 21.61 18.54
CA ARG A 33 6.55 21.89 19.02
C ARG A 33 7.35 20.60 19.10
N ASP A 34 8.59 20.66 18.63
CA ASP A 34 9.61 19.66 18.91
C ASP A 34 10.11 19.80 20.35
N PRO A 35 9.89 18.81 21.25
CA PRO A 35 10.33 18.88 22.63
C PRO A 35 11.85 18.65 22.79
N ASP A 36 12.50 17.97 21.84
CA ASP A 36 13.91 17.61 21.91
C ASP A 36 14.81 18.77 21.48
N LEU A 37 14.43 19.46 20.39
CA LEU A 37 15.19 20.59 19.83
C LEU A 37 14.53 21.96 20.07
N GLY A 38 13.33 21.98 20.65
CA GLY A 38 12.65 23.20 21.04
C GLY A 38 12.03 24.01 19.90
N VAL A 39 11.91 23.45 18.69
CA VAL A 39 11.39 24.12 17.49
C VAL A 39 9.87 24.21 17.52
N PRO A 40 9.28 25.42 17.61
CA PRO A 40 7.84 25.60 17.52
C PRO A 40 7.38 25.91 16.09
N VAL A 41 6.17 25.51 15.74
CA VAL A 41 5.45 25.96 14.54
C VAL A 41 4.00 26.33 14.88
N PRO A 42 3.39 27.32 14.20
CA PRO A 42 2.00 27.67 14.44
C PRO A 42 1.01 26.64 13.86
N GLY A 43 1.48 25.74 12.99
CA GLY A 43 0.68 24.67 12.41
C GLY A 43 0.45 23.51 13.38
N ALA A 44 -0.60 22.74 13.14
CA ALA A 44 -0.99 21.60 13.98
C ALA A 44 -0.03 20.39 13.90
N VAL A 45 0.74 20.28 12.81
CA VAL A 45 1.62 19.13 12.54
C VAL A 45 3.01 19.62 12.19
N LEU A 46 4.00 19.05 12.87
CA LEU A 46 5.43 19.25 12.65
C LEU A 46 6.07 17.89 12.47
N ARG A 47 6.91 17.71 11.46
CA ARG A 47 7.68 16.50 11.25
C ARG A 47 9.17 16.83 11.27
N ARG A 48 9.85 16.29 12.27
CA ARG A 48 11.32 16.25 12.32
C ARG A 48 11.80 15.16 11.37
N GLN A 49 12.61 15.54 10.39
CA GLN A 49 13.30 14.61 9.50
C GLN A 49 14.75 14.53 9.92
N VAL A 50 15.21 13.33 10.30
CA VAL A 50 16.60 13.09 10.66
C VAL A 50 17.29 12.27 9.58
N GLN A 51 18.39 12.81 9.07
CA GLN A 51 19.35 12.06 8.28
C GLN A 51 20.58 11.76 9.13
N MET A 52 21.17 10.58 8.94
CA MET A 52 22.42 10.19 9.57
C MET A 52 23.48 9.96 8.49
N PHE A 53 24.67 10.52 8.71
CA PHE A 53 25.83 10.21 7.90
C PHE A 53 26.32 8.81 8.24
N GLN A 54 26.04 7.84 7.38
CA GLN A 54 26.16 6.41 7.69
C GLN A 54 26.54 5.60 6.45
N TRP A 55 26.91 4.34 6.67
CA TRP A 55 27.16 3.41 5.57
C TRP A 55 25.84 3.02 4.91
N ALA A 56 25.84 3.01 3.58
CA ALA A 56 24.85 2.34 2.75
C ALA A 56 25.52 1.26 1.91
N GLU A 57 24.84 0.11 1.79
CA GLU A 57 25.23 -0.97 0.89
C GLU A 57 24.49 -0.80 -0.44
N THR A 58 25.25 -0.61 -1.51
CA THR A 58 24.72 -0.59 -2.86
C THR A 58 24.91 -2.00 -3.46
N PRO A 59 23.83 -2.61 -3.98
CA PRO A 59 23.92 -3.95 -4.54
C PRO A 59 24.91 -3.99 -5.70
N ALA A 60 25.58 -5.13 -5.84
CA ALA A 60 26.55 -5.33 -6.90
C ALA A 60 25.90 -5.23 -8.28
N LYS A 61 26.65 -4.68 -9.23
CA LYS A 61 26.36 -4.87 -10.65
C LYS A 61 27.09 -6.14 -11.09
N ASP A 62 26.37 -7.04 -11.77
CA ASP A 62 26.91 -8.25 -12.40
C ASP A 62 27.66 -9.23 -11.46
N ASP A 63 26.94 -9.82 -10.51
CA ASP A 63 27.41 -10.88 -9.57
C ASP A 63 28.68 -10.55 -8.75
N GLY A 64 29.12 -9.29 -8.72
CA GLY A 64 30.26 -8.82 -7.93
C GLY A 64 29.98 -8.66 -6.43
N PRO A 65 30.97 -8.20 -5.62
CA PRO A 65 30.71 -7.79 -4.24
C PRO A 65 29.91 -6.47 -4.19
N PRO A 66 29.10 -6.24 -3.14
CA PRO A 66 28.42 -4.97 -2.97
C PRO A 66 29.42 -3.84 -2.69
N ALA A 67 29.02 -2.62 -3.01
CA ALA A 67 29.78 -1.42 -2.67
C ALA A 67 29.25 -0.82 -1.37
N TYR A 68 30.14 -0.25 -0.57
CA TYR A 68 29.80 0.48 0.66
C TYR A 68 30.19 1.94 0.51
N GLU A 69 29.25 2.84 0.72
CA GLU A 69 29.47 4.28 0.65
C GLU A 69 28.98 4.97 1.92
N LEU A 70 29.71 6.01 2.34
CA LEU A 70 29.27 6.90 3.39
C LEU A 70 28.46 8.04 2.78
N GLY A 71 27.26 8.26 3.30
CA GLY A 71 26.38 9.31 2.82
C GLY A 71 25.33 9.70 3.85
N TRP A 72 24.64 10.80 3.58
CA TRP A 72 23.46 11.18 4.34
C TRP A 72 22.28 10.33 3.89
N HIS A 73 21.76 9.51 4.80
CA HIS A 73 20.59 8.68 4.54
C HIS A 73 19.51 8.97 5.58
N ALA A 74 18.25 8.98 5.14
CA ALA A 74 17.10 9.08 6.02
C ALA A 74 16.96 7.83 6.87
N ASP A 75 16.66 8.03 8.15
CA ASP A 75 16.52 6.98 9.17
C ASP A 75 17.76 6.07 9.28
N ARG A 76 17.76 5.15 10.25
CA ARG A 76 18.92 4.25 10.45
C ARG A 76 18.85 3.08 9.48
N ILE A 77 19.90 2.91 8.68
CA ILE A 77 20.11 1.68 7.89
C ILE A 77 20.65 0.60 8.83
N ASP A 78 19.93 -0.52 8.94
CA ASP A 78 20.36 -1.64 9.78
C ASP A 78 21.53 -2.39 9.13
N SER A 79 22.76 -1.99 9.46
CA SER A 79 23.99 -2.57 8.92
C SER A 79 24.18 -4.06 9.23
N ARG A 80 23.38 -4.66 10.12
CA ARG A 80 23.35 -6.11 10.34
C ARG A 80 22.83 -6.88 9.13
N ALA A 81 22.05 -6.22 8.28
CA ALA A 81 21.52 -6.77 7.04
C ALA A 81 22.50 -6.67 5.86
N PHE A 82 23.66 -6.02 6.04
CA PHE A 82 24.68 -5.95 5.01
C PHE A 82 25.29 -7.33 4.76
N GLN A 83 25.71 -7.59 3.52
CA GLN A 83 26.45 -8.80 3.17
C GLN A 83 27.80 -8.85 3.90
N GLN A 84 28.44 -7.69 4.12
CA GLN A 84 29.71 -7.55 4.85
C GLN A 84 29.63 -6.45 5.93
N PRO A 85 29.02 -6.75 7.10
CA PRO A 85 28.83 -5.75 8.17
C PRO A 85 30.14 -5.31 8.83
N ARG A 86 31.18 -6.16 8.84
CA ARG A 86 32.45 -5.85 9.51
C ARG A 86 33.13 -4.67 8.81
N GLY A 87 33.40 -3.61 9.58
CA GLY A 87 33.93 -2.34 9.05
C GLY A 87 32.87 -1.33 8.62
N HIS A 88 31.60 -1.72 8.53
CA HIS A 88 30.49 -0.90 8.05
C HIS A 88 29.35 -0.82 9.07
N ILE A 89 29.68 -0.70 10.37
CA ILE A 89 28.68 -0.69 11.44
C ILE A 89 28.09 0.71 11.60
N ASN A 90 26.78 0.82 11.42
CA ASN A 90 26.06 2.07 11.65
C ASN A 90 25.63 2.20 13.12
N PRO A 91 25.93 3.34 13.78
CA PRO A 91 25.53 3.56 15.17
C PRO A 91 24.01 3.73 15.29
N GLN A 92 23.52 3.70 16.53
CA GLN A 92 22.14 4.12 16.83
C GLN A 92 22.07 5.65 16.78
N PRO A 93 21.09 6.25 16.11
CA PRO A 93 20.93 7.69 16.10
C PRO A 93 20.56 8.18 17.50
N ALA A 94 21.19 9.27 17.95
CA ALA A 94 20.85 9.90 19.23
C ALA A 94 19.46 10.57 19.22
N LEU A 95 18.93 10.85 18.03
CA LEU A 95 17.61 11.46 17.83
C LEU A 95 16.95 10.86 16.59
N PRO A 96 15.75 10.26 16.68
CA PRO A 96 15.04 9.75 15.52
C PRO A 96 14.14 10.81 14.86
N SER A 97 13.77 10.55 13.60
CA SER A 97 12.65 11.23 12.94
C SER A 97 11.36 11.07 13.74
N ALA A 98 10.52 12.10 13.77
CA ALA A 98 9.26 12.07 14.51
C ALA A 98 8.21 12.99 13.89
N THR A 99 6.95 12.58 13.94
CA THR A 99 5.81 13.47 13.66
C THR A 99 5.18 13.90 14.99
N LEU A 100 5.11 15.21 15.19
CA LEU A 100 4.65 15.87 16.40
C LEU A 100 3.35 16.61 16.09
N ILE A 101 2.33 16.34 16.89
CA ILE A 101 0.96 16.74 16.60
C ILE A 101 0.43 17.55 17.78
N ALA A 102 -0.16 18.71 17.49
CA ALA A 102 -0.80 19.54 18.50
C ALA A 102 -2.07 18.88 19.03
N ALA A 103 -2.21 18.79 20.36
CA ALA A 103 -3.33 18.10 21.01
C ALA A 103 -4.69 18.78 20.78
N ASP A 104 -4.68 20.08 20.45
CA ASP A 104 -5.87 20.89 20.19
C ASP A 104 -6.21 21.03 18.70
N ALA A 105 -5.54 20.26 17.82
CA ALA A 105 -5.74 20.38 16.39
C ALA A 105 -7.16 19.98 15.93
N ARG A 106 -7.73 20.78 15.03
CA ARG A 106 -9.11 20.67 14.54
C ARG A 106 -9.23 21.05 13.07
N LEU A 107 -10.24 20.50 12.41
CA LEU A 107 -10.68 20.95 11.08
C LEU A 107 -12.02 21.66 11.27
N GLY A 108 -12.04 22.98 11.30
CA GLY A 108 -13.23 23.71 11.75
C GLY A 108 -13.66 23.30 13.19
N PRO A 109 -14.93 22.94 13.45
CA PRO A 109 -15.36 22.51 14.79
C PRO A 109 -14.97 21.06 15.14
N TYR A 110 -14.45 20.28 14.18
CA TYR A 110 -14.25 18.84 14.34
C TYR A 110 -12.89 18.52 14.98
N ALA A 111 -12.90 17.73 16.05
CA ALA A 111 -11.68 17.06 16.55
C ALA A 111 -11.28 15.89 15.63
N PHE A 112 -10.04 15.40 15.73
CA PHE A 112 -9.52 14.35 14.82
C PHE A 112 -8.80 13.21 15.53
N ASP A 113 -8.82 12.05 14.88
CA ASP A 113 -7.76 11.04 15.02
C ASP A 113 -6.57 11.44 14.13
N LEU A 114 -5.70 12.28 14.68
CA LEU A 114 -4.61 12.91 13.94
C LEU A 114 -3.52 11.92 13.49
N PRO A 115 -3.14 10.89 14.28
CA PRO A 115 -2.29 9.81 13.77
C PRO A 115 -2.83 9.20 12.48
N LEU A 116 -4.14 8.87 12.44
CA LEU A 116 -4.75 8.30 11.24
C LEU A 116 -4.79 9.30 10.07
N LEU A 117 -4.99 10.59 10.33
CA LEU A 117 -4.91 11.65 9.32
C LEU A 117 -3.50 11.74 8.71
N VAL A 118 -2.47 11.72 9.57
CA VAL A 118 -1.06 11.74 9.16
C VAL A 118 -0.70 10.49 8.37
N GLU A 119 -1.18 9.32 8.79
CA GLU A 119 -1.01 8.08 8.03
C GLU A 119 -1.67 8.15 6.66
N ALA A 120 -2.87 8.74 6.56
CA ALA A 120 -3.52 8.97 5.28
C ALA A 120 -2.68 9.91 4.38
N ALA A 121 -2.13 10.99 4.94
CA ALA A 121 -1.24 11.90 4.21
C ALA A 121 0.06 11.21 3.72
N ALA A 122 0.64 10.33 4.54
CA ALA A 122 1.85 9.59 4.18
C ALA A 122 1.62 8.58 3.04
N ARG A 123 0.38 8.14 2.81
CA ARG A 123 0.03 7.14 1.79
C ARG A 123 -0.12 7.72 0.37
N GLU A 124 -0.30 9.03 0.22
CA GLU A 124 -0.57 9.70 -1.08
C GLU A 124 0.59 9.55 -2.11
N LYS A 125 1.76 9.03 -1.69
CA LYS A 125 2.91 8.81 -2.59
C LYS A 125 3.48 7.39 -2.46
N GLU A 126 3.04 6.45 -3.31
CA GLU A 126 3.69 5.14 -3.44
C GLU A 126 4.99 5.22 -4.27
N ALA A 127 6.10 4.79 -3.67
CA ALA A 127 6.89 3.62 -4.11
C ALA A 127 8.30 3.58 -3.50
N HIS A 128 8.90 4.71 -3.09
CA HIS A 128 10.29 4.73 -2.56
C HIS A 128 10.55 5.69 -1.38
N GLN A 129 9.52 6.37 -0.85
CA GLN A 129 9.65 7.23 0.32
C GLN A 129 8.46 6.98 1.26
N ARG A 130 8.62 6.03 2.18
CA ARG A 130 7.61 5.78 3.23
C ARG A 130 7.66 6.83 4.36
N ASP A 131 8.57 7.80 4.25
CA ASP A 131 8.87 8.74 5.32
C ASP A 131 8.46 10.16 4.94
N GLY A 132 7.16 10.47 4.98
CA GLY A 132 6.68 11.83 4.74
C GLY A 132 5.28 12.17 5.25
N LEU A 133 4.90 13.43 5.07
CA LEU A 133 3.53 13.94 5.18
C LEU A 133 2.87 14.04 3.78
N GLY A 134 3.45 13.38 2.77
CA GLY A 134 3.08 13.58 1.37
C GLY A 134 3.30 15.02 0.92
N ASP A 135 2.48 15.47 -0.04
CA ASP A 135 2.51 16.84 -0.59
C ASP A 135 1.78 17.86 0.32
N TRP A 136 1.40 17.46 1.53
CA TRP A 136 0.67 18.29 2.47
C TRP A 136 1.55 19.23 3.26
N ALA A 137 2.85 18.93 3.35
CA ALA A 137 3.73 19.68 4.20
C ALA A 137 4.65 20.59 3.39
N SER A 138 4.94 21.74 3.97
CA SER A 138 5.97 22.66 3.49
C SER A 138 7.26 22.43 4.26
N PHE A 139 8.38 22.72 3.60
CA PHE A 139 9.67 22.78 4.26
C PHE A 139 9.76 24.02 5.16
N LEU A 140 10.24 23.84 6.39
CA LEU A 140 10.44 24.94 7.33
C LEU A 140 11.79 25.61 7.04
N GLY A 141 11.79 26.55 6.09
CA GLY A 141 13.02 27.18 5.57
C GLY A 141 13.75 28.13 6.51
N GLN A 142 13.22 28.39 7.72
CA GLN A 142 13.90 29.19 8.73
C GLN A 142 13.67 28.58 10.11
N LEU A 143 14.71 27.93 10.63
CA LEU A 143 14.72 27.39 11.98
C LEU A 143 15.08 28.50 12.98
N PRO A 144 14.47 28.50 14.17
CA PRO A 144 14.87 29.40 15.22
C PRO A 144 16.34 29.17 15.58
N PRO A 145 17.07 30.18 16.07
CA PRO A 145 18.38 29.94 16.65
C PRO A 145 18.22 28.95 17.80
N LEU A 146 19.17 28.01 17.91
CA LEU A 146 19.30 27.07 19.03
C LEU A 146 19.57 27.87 20.32
N SER A 147 18.51 28.44 20.87
CA SER A 147 18.54 29.35 22.00
C SER A 147 18.16 28.57 23.25
N ALA A 148 19.18 28.11 23.96
CA ALA A 148 19.14 27.69 25.36
C ALA A 148 18.09 26.63 25.77
N ALA A 149 17.76 25.66 24.91
CA ALA A 149 17.13 24.43 25.39
C ALA A 149 18.18 23.51 26.04
N GLN A 150 17.87 23.01 27.24
CA GLN A 150 18.69 22.00 27.92
C GLN A 150 18.66 20.71 27.10
N GLY A 151 19.83 20.16 26.73
CA GLY A 151 19.93 18.92 25.92
C GLY A 151 20.54 19.08 24.53
N LEU A 152 20.87 20.31 24.10
CA LEU A 152 21.45 20.62 22.79
C LEU A 152 22.98 20.49 22.70
N ALA A 153 23.65 19.88 23.68
CA ALA A 153 25.10 19.73 23.64
C ALA A 153 25.54 18.95 22.38
N GLY A 154 26.36 19.56 21.53
CA GLY A 154 26.80 18.98 20.25
C GLY A 154 25.96 19.37 19.02
N TRP A 155 24.79 19.98 19.22
CA TRP A 155 23.96 20.53 18.14
C TRP A 155 24.41 21.92 17.72
N ARG A 156 24.35 22.20 16.43
CA ARG A 156 24.73 23.49 15.83
C ARG A 156 23.80 23.77 14.66
N GLN A 157 23.49 25.05 14.45
CA GLN A 157 22.79 25.48 13.25
C GLN A 157 23.82 25.74 12.15
N THR A 158 23.83 24.91 11.10
CA THR A 158 24.78 24.97 9.97
C THR A 158 24.25 25.78 8.80
N ALA A 159 22.92 25.82 8.65
CA ALA A 159 22.21 26.63 7.67
C ALA A 159 20.96 27.25 8.32
N VAL A 160 20.29 28.16 7.61
CA VAL A 160 19.06 28.80 8.11
C VAL A 160 17.95 27.79 8.41
N ASP A 161 17.99 26.62 7.77
CA ASP A 161 16.97 25.60 7.71
C ASP A 161 17.43 24.23 8.25
N GLU A 162 18.65 24.14 8.78
CA GLU A 162 19.29 22.87 9.14
C GLU A 162 20.02 22.95 10.49
N TYR A 163 19.75 21.96 11.34
CA TYR A 163 20.58 21.67 12.49
C TYR A 163 21.43 20.42 12.25
N GLN A 164 22.67 20.45 12.71
CA GLN A 164 23.54 19.28 12.71
C GLN A 164 24.07 18.95 14.09
N HIS A 165 24.05 17.67 14.43
CA HIS A 165 24.74 17.11 15.58
C HIS A 165 26.01 16.43 15.09
N ARG A 166 27.17 16.97 15.48
CA ARG A 166 28.46 16.46 15.02
C ARG A 166 29.35 16.06 16.17
N GLN A 167 29.90 14.85 16.11
CA GLN A 167 30.83 14.34 17.13
C GLN A 167 32.21 15.01 17.08
N SER A 168 32.63 15.45 15.88
CA SER A 168 33.94 16.07 15.64
C SER A 168 33.84 17.56 15.33
N GLN A 169 34.85 18.33 15.73
CA GLN A 169 34.99 19.75 15.36
C GLN A 169 35.48 19.96 13.90
N VAL A 170 35.87 18.88 13.21
CA VAL A 170 36.34 18.92 11.83
C VAL A 170 35.18 19.24 10.86
N SER A 171 35.49 19.91 9.75
CA SER A 171 34.50 20.37 8.77
C SER A 171 33.83 19.25 7.96
N ALA A 172 34.47 18.09 7.81
CA ALA A 172 33.89 16.92 7.14
C ALA A 172 32.88 16.18 8.06
N ALA A 173 31.80 15.67 7.48
CA ALA A 173 30.83 14.84 8.19
C ALA A 173 31.46 13.48 8.57
N GLY A 174 31.23 13.05 9.80
CA GLY A 174 31.68 11.78 10.34
C GLY A 174 30.55 10.76 10.50
N LEU A 175 30.90 9.48 10.56
CA LEU A 175 29.95 8.39 10.80
C LEU A 175 29.14 8.66 12.08
N GLY A 176 27.81 8.67 11.96
CA GLY A 176 26.89 8.93 13.07
C GLY A 176 26.55 10.39 13.31
N ASP A 177 27.11 11.33 12.54
CA ASP A 177 26.64 12.71 12.54
C ASP A 177 25.19 12.76 12.05
N LEU A 178 24.40 13.66 12.65
CA LEU A 178 22.98 13.84 12.32
C LEU A 178 22.75 15.19 11.65
N SER A 179 21.87 15.22 10.66
CA SER A 179 21.30 16.42 10.07
C SER A 179 19.79 16.38 10.28
N VAL A 180 19.25 17.50 10.72
CA VAL A 180 17.84 17.65 11.07
C VAL A 180 17.25 18.82 10.32
N THR A 181 16.18 18.51 9.60
CA THR A 181 15.31 19.47 8.94
C THR A 181 13.87 19.22 9.35
N TYR A 182 12.99 20.17 9.03
CA TYR A 182 11.59 20.10 9.43
C TYR A 182 10.65 20.29 8.24
N LEU A 183 9.61 19.46 8.22
CA LEU A 183 8.41 19.67 7.42
C LEU A 183 7.27 20.04 8.36
N TRP A 184 6.31 20.83 7.91
CA TRP A 184 5.15 21.21 8.72
C TRP A 184 3.94 21.46 7.83
N ILE A 185 2.74 21.41 8.40
CA ILE A 185 1.51 21.79 7.68
C ILE A 185 1.18 23.24 8.06
N PRO A 186 1.30 24.22 7.14
CA PRO A 186 0.85 25.58 7.33
C PRO A 186 -0.61 25.69 7.82
N PRO A 187 -0.92 26.62 8.73
CA PRO A 187 -2.24 26.72 9.36
C PRO A 187 -3.35 27.16 8.39
N ASP A 188 -2.97 27.75 7.25
CA ASP A 188 -3.85 28.17 6.17
C ASP A 188 -4.04 27.10 5.09
N GLN A 189 -3.37 25.95 5.21
CA GLN A 189 -3.48 24.88 4.22
C GLN A 189 -4.82 24.15 4.36
N PRO A 190 -5.67 24.16 3.31
CA PRO A 190 -6.90 23.40 3.32
C PRO A 190 -6.59 21.90 3.20
N VAL A 191 -7.41 21.10 3.88
CA VAL A 191 -7.41 19.65 3.83
C VAL A 191 -8.84 19.19 3.58
N SER A 192 -9.00 18.29 2.61
CA SER A 192 -10.24 17.56 2.38
C SER A 192 -10.20 16.21 3.06
N VAL A 193 -11.27 15.83 3.75
CA VAL A 193 -11.37 14.59 4.52
C VAL A 193 -12.68 13.89 4.20
N ILE A 194 -12.63 12.56 4.03
CA ILE A 194 -13.78 11.66 4.16
C ILE A 194 -13.57 10.82 5.42
N ALA A 195 -14.42 11.03 6.40
CA ALA A 195 -14.36 10.34 7.69
C ALA A 195 -15.76 10.20 8.29
N MET A 196 -15.90 9.39 9.34
CA MET A 196 -17.14 9.29 10.10
C MET A 196 -17.20 10.41 11.14
N GLN A 197 -18.30 11.16 11.20
CA GLN A 197 -18.56 12.03 12.34
C GLN A 197 -19.00 11.19 13.54
N HIS A 198 -18.33 11.35 14.68
CA HIS A 198 -18.69 10.71 15.93
C HIS A 198 -18.41 11.62 17.13
N GLN A 199 -19.46 11.99 17.87
CA GLN A 199 -19.39 12.82 19.07
C GLN A 199 -18.58 14.13 18.86
N GLY A 200 -18.77 14.77 17.71
CA GLY A 200 -18.05 16.01 17.36
C GLY A 200 -16.59 15.82 16.91
N ALA A 201 -16.17 14.59 16.67
CA ALA A 201 -14.88 14.26 16.07
C ALA A 201 -15.05 13.61 14.69
N LEU A 202 -14.03 13.71 13.85
CA LEU A 202 -13.87 12.92 12.63
C LEU A 202 -12.95 11.75 12.92
N ARG A 203 -13.48 10.54 12.72
CA ARG A 203 -12.80 9.26 12.98
C ARG A 203 -12.85 8.37 11.75
N GLY A 204 -11.91 7.42 11.66
CA GLY A 204 -12.00 6.36 10.66
C GLY A 204 -13.30 5.58 10.81
N TRP A 205 -14.00 5.34 9.70
CA TRP A 205 -15.20 4.51 9.71
C TRP A 205 -14.82 3.03 9.86
N PRO A 206 -15.35 2.30 10.85
CA PRO A 206 -14.78 1.02 11.27
C PRO A 206 -14.85 -0.06 10.19
N LEU A 207 -13.67 -0.50 9.72
CA LEU A 207 -13.49 -1.68 8.87
C LEU A 207 -12.81 -2.84 9.62
N ALA A 208 -12.02 -2.54 10.66
CA ALA A 208 -11.46 -3.48 11.64
C ALA A 208 -11.04 -2.73 12.94
N GLU A 209 -10.61 -3.46 13.98
CA GLU A 209 -10.27 -2.91 15.32
C GLU A 209 -9.19 -1.81 15.33
N GLU A 210 -8.38 -1.66 14.28
CA GLU A 210 -7.27 -0.68 14.23
C GLU A 210 -7.15 0.09 12.89
N ASP A 211 -8.09 -0.08 11.94
CA ASP A 211 -8.01 0.59 10.64
C ASP A 211 -9.43 0.93 10.18
N GLY A 212 -9.75 2.22 10.21
CA GLY A 212 -11.01 2.76 9.71
C GLY A 212 -10.84 3.42 8.35
N LEU A 213 -11.91 3.52 7.58
CA LEU A 213 -11.92 4.34 6.38
C LEU A 213 -11.89 5.81 6.81
N LEU A 214 -10.69 6.36 6.75
CA LEU A 214 -10.41 7.79 6.72
C LEU A 214 -9.60 8.02 5.44
N LEU A 215 -10.13 8.88 4.57
CA LEU A 215 -9.40 9.39 3.42
C LEU A 215 -9.15 10.86 3.69
N ALA A 216 -7.96 11.33 3.34
CA ALA A 216 -7.66 12.72 3.49
C ALA A 216 -6.67 13.15 2.41
N ARG A 217 -6.72 14.43 2.03
CA ARG A 217 -5.88 14.97 0.96
C ARG A 217 -5.61 16.46 1.17
N ALA A 218 -4.40 16.90 0.85
CA ALA A 218 -4.08 18.33 0.83
C ALA A 218 -4.83 19.05 -0.29
N GLY A 219 -5.30 20.26 -0.02
CA GLY A 219 -6.08 21.05 -0.95
C GLY A 219 -7.58 20.90 -0.75
N ILE A 220 -8.34 21.47 -1.70
CA ILE A 220 -9.80 21.38 -1.74
C ILE A 220 -10.17 20.40 -2.85
N HIS A 221 -10.82 19.32 -2.45
CA HIS A 221 -11.29 18.22 -3.28
C HIS A 221 -12.70 17.88 -2.88
N ASN A 222 -13.49 17.33 -3.80
CA ASN A 222 -14.81 16.79 -3.47
C ASN A 222 -14.74 15.29 -3.14
N ALA A 223 -15.82 14.76 -2.59
CA ALA A 223 -15.89 13.36 -2.18
C ALA A 223 -15.60 12.37 -3.33
N ALA A 224 -16.11 12.64 -4.53
CA ALA A 224 -15.91 11.77 -5.70
C ALA A 224 -14.43 11.73 -6.12
N GLN A 225 -13.75 12.87 -6.16
CA GLN A 225 -12.32 12.98 -6.50
C GLN A 225 -11.46 12.22 -5.48
N MET A 226 -11.76 12.34 -4.19
CA MET A 226 -11.03 11.64 -3.13
C MET A 226 -11.22 10.13 -3.18
N LEU A 227 -12.47 9.67 -3.40
CA LEU A 227 -12.77 8.24 -3.55
C LEU A 227 -12.12 7.66 -4.81
N GLN A 228 -12.12 8.42 -5.91
CA GLN A 228 -11.46 8.05 -7.15
C GLN A 228 -9.95 7.91 -6.96
N ALA A 229 -9.30 8.90 -6.33
CA ALA A 229 -7.87 8.87 -6.03
C ALA A 229 -7.49 7.63 -5.20
N ALA A 230 -8.29 7.30 -4.18
CA ALA A 230 -8.07 6.13 -3.34
C ALA A 230 -8.18 4.77 -4.07
N ILE A 231 -8.82 4.72 -5.25
CA ILE A 231 -8.86 3.52 -6.11
C ILE A 231 -7.60 3.45 -6.99
N TRP A 232 -7.13 4.59 -7.49
CA TRP A 232 -5.99 4.68 -8.40
C TRP A 232 -4.64 4.51 -7.72
N GLU A 233 -4.50 4.94 -6.46
CA GLU A 233 -3.25 4.87 -5.68
C GLU A 233 -2.68 3.45 -5.55
N ARG A 234 -3.47 2.39 -5.75
CA ARG A 234 -3.02 1.00 -5.67
C ARG A 234 -3.02 0.24 -7.01
N SER A 235 -3.54 0.86 -8.08
CA SER A 235 -3.77 0.20 -9.38
C SER A 235 -2.74 0.60 -10.47
N GLY A 236 -1.97 1.67 -10.22
CA GLY A 236 -1.06 2.31 -11.19
C GLY A 236 0.02 1.41 -11.81
N PRO A 237 0.85 0.67 -11.03
CA PRO A 237 1.93 -0.10 -11.62
C PRO A 237 1.45 -1.32 -12.42
N GLN A 238 0.33 -1.94 -12.02
CA GLN A 238 -0.19 -3.12 -12.74
C GLN A 238 -0.83 -2.75 -14.08
N MET A 239 -1.56 -1.64 -14.15
CA MET A 239 -2.23 -1.19 -15.39
C MET A 239 -1.22 -0.72 -16.45
N ILE A 240 -0.14 -0.03 -16.05
CA ILE A 240 0.93 0.40 -16.95
C ILE A 240 1.70 -0.81 -17.49
N LEU A 241 1.97 -1.82 -16.65
CA LEU A 241 2.57 -3.09 -17.10
C LEU A 241 1.64 -3.83 -18.07
N LEU A 242 0.33 -3.84 -17.82
CA LEU A 242 -0.70 -4.40 -18.73
C LEU A 242 -0.71 -3.72 -20.11
N LEU A 243 -0.73 -2.39 -20.15
CA LEU A 243 -0.73 -1.62 -21.41
C LEU A 243 0.59 -1.76 -22.18
N SER A 244 1.72 -1.79 -21.48
CA SER A 244 3.03 -2.01 -22.08
C SER A 244 3.16 -3.43 -22.67
N GLY A 245 2.61 -4.44 -21.99
CA GLY A 245 2.51 -5.80 -22.50
C GLY A 245 1.63 -5.90 -23.75
N LEU A 246 0.46 -5.24 -23.76
CA LEU A 246 -0.43 -5.21 -24.92
C LEU A 246 0.26 -4.55 -26.13
N LEU A 247 0.93 -3.41 -25.92
CA LEU A 247 1.68 -2.72 -26.96
C LEU A 247 2.82 -3.59 -27.52
N GLY A 248 3.56 -4.28 -26.67
CA GLY A 248 4.59 -5.24 -27.08
C GLY A 248 4.02 -6.38 -27.94
N THR A 249 2.81 -6.84 -27.63
CA THR A 249 2.12 -7.89 -28.39
C THR A 249 1.67 -7.40 -29.77
N VAL A 250 1.15 -6.17 -29.85
CA VAL A 250 0.75 -5.53 -31.13
C VAL A 250 1.97 -5.30 -32.02
N VAL A 251 3.09 -4.81 -31.47
CA VAL A 251 4.35 -4.63 -32.22
C VAL A 251 4.87 -5.96 -32.75
N ALA A 252 4.81 -7.04 -31.96
CA ALA A 252 5.20 -8.37 -32.40
C ALA A 252 4.30 -8.90 -33.55
N LEU A 253 2.99 -8.65 -33.50
CA LEU A 253 2.05 -9.02 -34.57
C LEU A 253 2.26 -8.21 -35.86
N LEU A 254 2.56 -6.91 -35.75
CA LEU A 254 2.87 -6.07 -36.91
C LEU A 254 4.21 -6.48 -37.56
N ALA A 255 5.23 -6.75 -36.75
CA ALA A 255 6.51 -7.29 -37.23
C ALA A 255 6.36 -8.69 -37.86
N PHE A 256 5.41 -9.50 -37.37
CA PHE A 256 5.08 -10.80 -37.96
C PHE A 256 4.40 -10.66 -39.34
N ASN A 257 3.51 -9.67 -39.50
CA ASN A 257 2.84 -9.41 -40.78
C ASN A 257 3.84 -8.96 -41.86
N ASP A 258 4.81 -8.12 -41.50
CA ASP A 258 5.87 -7.66 -42.42
C ASP A 258 6.86 -8.79 -42.81
N LEU A 259 7.04 -9.79 -41.93
CA LEU A 259 7.86 -10.96 -42.22
C LEU A 259 7.12 -12.04 -43.02
N ALA A 260 5.79 -12.04 -43.00
CA ALA A 260 4.94 -12.98 -43.73
C ALA A 260 5.06 -12.81 -45.26
N ASP A 261 5.40 -11.62 -45.74
CA ASP A 261 5.58 -11.33 -47.17
C ASP A 261 6.91 -11.83 -47.76
N ARG A 262 7.84 -12.33 -46.94
CA ARG A 262 9.11 -12.92 -47.43
C ARG A 262 8.99 -14.44 -47.63
N PRO A 263 9.32 -15.01 -48.80
CA PRO A 263 9.04 -16.41 -49.16
C PRO A 263 10.09 -17.40 -48.60
N ARG A 264 10.46 -17.29 -47.32
CA ARG A 264 11.39 -18.26 -46.67
C ARG A 264 10.65 -19.11 -45.64
N ARG A 265 10.20 -20.29 -46.07
CA ARG A 265 9.39 -21.25 -45.27
C ARG A 265 9.98 -21.64 -43.90
N ARG A 266 11.30 -21.63 -43.73
CA ARG A 266 11.97 -21.95 -42.44
C ARG A 266 11.90 -20.79 -41.43
N ALA A 267 11.81 -19.54 -41.89
CA ALA A 267 11.71 -18.37 -40.99
C ALA A 267 10.32 -18.30 -40.33
N ARG A 268 9.27 -18.73 -41.03
CA ARG A 268 7.89 -18.77 -40.50
C ARG A 268 7.73 -19.76 -39.34
N GLN A 269 8.42 -20.91 -39.38
CA GLN A 269 8.35 -21.91 -38.31
C GLN A 269 9.04 -21.44 -37.02
N VAL A 270 10.20 -20.79 -37.14
CA VAL A 270 10.91 -20.22 -36.00
C VAL A 270 10.14 -19.03 -35.40
N ALA A 271 9.53 -18.19 -36.25
CA ALA A 271 8.70 -17.07 -35.80
C ALA A 271 7.40 -17.52 -35.09
N MET A 272 6.73 -18.57 -35.59
CA MET A 272 5.56 -19.14 -34.90
C MET A 272 5.92 -19.73 -33.54
N ALA A 273 7.05 -20.42 -33.42
CA ALA A 273 7.54 -20.95 -32.15
C ALA A 273 7.87 -19.83 -31.15
N GLY A 274 8.45 -18.73 -31.63
CA GLY A 274 8.72 -17.53 -30.83
C GLY A 274 7.43 -16.91 -30.30
N ALA A 275 6.47 -16.58 -31.18
CA ALA A 275 5.22 -15.92 -30.79
C ALA A 275 4.34 -16.78 -29.86
N THR A 276 4.29 -18.10 -30.09
CA THR A 276 3.57 -19.02 -29.18
C THR A 276 4.25 -19.15 -27.83
N ALA A 277 5.59 -19.15 -27.77
CA ALA A 277 6.33 -19.13 -26.51
C ALA A 277 6.08 -17.84 -25.72
N THR A 278 6.02 -16.68 -26.37
CA THR A 278 5.70 -15.40 -25.71
C THR A 278 4.27 -15.40 -25.18
N ILE A 279 3.29 -15.84 -25.98
CA ILE A 279 1.89 -15.95 -25.55
C ILE A 279 1.75 -16.93 -24.37
N ALA A 280 2.47 -18.05 -24.38
CA ALA A 280 2.45 -19.04 -23.30
C ALA A 280 3.15 -18.53 -22.01
N LEU A 281 4.22 -17.75 -22.13
CA LEU A 281 4.87 -17.07 -21.00
C LEU A 281 3.95 -16.03 -20.38
N VAL A 282 3.31 -15.21 -21.21
CA VAL A 282 2.35 -14.21 -20.79
C VAL A 282 1.14 -14.89 -20.12
N ALA A 283 0.52 -15.88 -20.76
CA ALA A 283 -0.62 -16.62 -20.20
C ALA A 283 -0.30 -17.37 -18.90
N GLY A 284 0.91 -17.96 -18.79
CA GLY A 284 1.39 -18.60 -17.57
C GLY A 284 1.57 -17.63 -16.41
N TRP A 285 1.98 -16.40 -16.70
CA TRP A 285 2.07 -15.31 -15.73
C TRP A 285 0.68 -14.81 -15.30
N TYR A 286 -0.29 -14.77 -16.23
CA TYR A 286 -1.67 -14.33 -15.97
C TYR A 286 -2.54 -15.34 -15.20
N LEU A 287 -2.29 -16.66 -15.33
CA LEU A 287 -3.12 -17.71 -14.73
C LEU A 287 -2.60 -18.26 -13.40
N GLY A 288 -1.49 -17.73 -12.87
CA GLY A 288 -1.02 -18.02 -11.51
C GLY A 288 -0.59 -19.47 -11.24
N GLY A 289 -0.05 -20.19 -12.22
CA GLY A 289 0.43 -21.57 -12.01
C GLY A 289 1.45 -22.04 -13.03
N ALA A 290 2.65 -22.40 -12.56
CA ALA A 290 3.78 -22.92 -13.35
C ALA A 290 3.46 -24.16 -14.22
N TRP A 291 2.32 -24.81 -13.98
CA TRP A 291 1.91 -26.05 -14.65
C TRP A 291 1.31 -25.82 -16.05
N ALA A 292 0.69 -24.67 -16.32
CA ALA A 292 0.12 -24.36 -17.64
C ALA A 292 1.21 -24.14 -18.71
N SER A 293 2.31 -23.49 -18.33
CA SER A 293 3.48 -23.26 -19.18
C SER A 293 4.18 -24.58 -19.53
N ALA A 294 4.28 -25.52 -18.58
CA ALA A 294 4.90 -26.83 -18.80
C ALA A 294 4.10 -27.70 -19.79
N LEU A 295 2.75 -27.67 -19.73
CA LEU A 295 1.90 -28.41 -20.67
C LEU A 295 2.00 -27.86 -22.10
N LEU A 296 2.04 -26.53 -22.27
CA LEU A 296 2.18 -25.90 -23.59
C LEU A 296 3.58 -26.11 -24.18
N ILE A 297 4.64 -26.01 -23.37
CA ILE A 297 6.01 -26.32 -23.80
C ILE A 297 6.13 -27.82 -24.17
N GLY A 298 5.46 -28.71 -23.42
CA GLY A 298 5.38 -30.14 -23.73
C GLY A 298 4.66 -30.44 -25.05
N MET A 299 3.57 -29.74 -25.35
CA MET A 299 2.88 -29.83 -26.65
C MET A 299 3.75 -29.33 -27.80
N LEU A 300 4.54 -28.26 -27.58
CA LEU A 300 5.49 -27.71 -28.56
C LEU A 300 6.62 -28.70 -28.87
N TRP A 301 7.13 -29.41 -27.87
CA TRP A 301 8.14 -30.47 -28.04
C TRP A 301 7.62 -31.70 -28.79
N GLY A 302 6.34 -32.06 -28.59
CA GLY A 302 5.69 -33.15 -29.31
C GLY A 302 5.60 -32.92 -30.82
N GLN A 303 5.31 -31.68 -31.25
CA GLN A 303 5.21 -31.34 -32.67
C GLN A 303 6.56 -31.19 -33.37
N LEU A 304 7.61 -30.76 -32.65
CA LEU A 304 8.97 -30.71 -33.20
C LEU A 304 9.52 -32.11 -33.49
N ARG A 305 9.14 -33.10 -32.68
CA ARG A 305 9.66 -34.48 -32.81
C ARG A 305 9.02 -35.26 -33.96
N SER A 306 7.79 -34.92 -34.37
CA SER A 306 7.12 -35.56 -35.51
C SER A 306 7.67 -35.16 -36.90
N GLY A 307 8.58 -34.17 -36.98
CA GLY A 307 9.16 -33.69 -38.24
C GLY A 307 10.47 -34.37 -38.66
N LEU A 308 11.06 -35.22 -37.82
CA LEU A 308 12.29 -35.96 -38.14
C LEU A 308 11.96 -37.44 -38.30
N GLY A 309 11.67 -37.85 -39.53
CA GLY A 309 11.56 -39.26 -39.87
C GLY A 309 12.92 -39.96 -39.77
N THR A 310 12.94 -41.14 -39.17
CA THR A 310 13.44 -42.41 -39.75
C THR A 310 13.62 -43.48 -38.67
N GLY A 311 13.49 -44.75 -39.09
CA GLY A 311 14.24 -45.85 -38.50
C GLY A 311 13.44 -46.77 -37.59
N ALA A 312 12.87 -47.82 -38.19
CA ALA A 312 12.41 -49.00 -37.50
C ALA A 312 13.55 -49.65 -36.69
N HIS A 313 13.26 -50.03 -35.44
CA HIS A 313 13.93 -51.16 -34.80
C HIS A 313 12.90 -52.03 -34.08
N ARG A 314 12.93 -53.32 -34.44
CA ARG A 314 12.13 -54.40 -33.87
C ARG A 314 12.73 -54.91 -32.55
N THR A 315 11.81 -55.38 -31.69
CA THR A 315 11.91 -56.44 -30.66
C THR A 315 12.66 -56.18 -29.34
N PRO A 316 12.33 -56.90 -28.22
CA PRO A 316 11.28 -57.92 -28.02
C PRO A 316 10.32 -57.65 -26.84
N ALA A 317 9.29 -58.50 -26.75
CA ALA A 317 8.25 -58.53 -25.73
C ALA A 317 8.77 -58.89 -24.33
N ALA A 318 8.21 -58.23 -23.30
CA ALA A 318 8.30 -58.65 -21.90
C ALA A 318 6.92 -58.49 -21.21
N GLN A 319 6.56 -59.51 -20.44
CA GLN A 319 5.24 -59.82 -19.87
C GLN A 319 4.70 -58.80 -18.85
N PRO A 320 3.37 -58.76 -18.64
CA PRO A 320 2.75 -57.91 -17.63
C PRO A 320 3.01 -58.44 -16.20
N ARG A 321 3.68 -57.64 -15.37
CA ARG A 321 3.70 -57.84 -13.91
C ARG A 321 2.47 -57.21 -13.28
N HIS A 322 1.64 -58.05 -12.66
CA HIS A 322 0.59 -57.65 -11.73
C HIS A 322 1.19 -56.84 -10.57
N LEU A 323 0.70 -55.63 -10.34
CA LEU A 323 0.93 -54.90 -9.09
C LEU A 323 -0.24 -55.18 -8.15
N THR A 324 0.07 -55.98 -7.13
CA THR A 324 -0.79 -56.34 -6.00
C THR A 324 -1.15 -55.10 -5.20
N VAL A 325 -2.45 -54.86 -5.02
CA VAL A 325 -2.99 -53.88 -4.07
C VAL A 325 -2.67 -54.36 -2.65
N HIS A 326 -1.71 -53.74 -1.99
CA HIS A 326 -1.54 -53.90 -0.55
C HIS A 326 -2.59 -53.03 0.17
N GLN A 327 -3.65 -53.67 0.65
CA GLN A 327 -4.51 -53.12 1.69
C GLN A 327 -3.70 -53.07 2.99
N ASN A 328 -3.49 -51.89 3.55
CA ASN A 328 -2.97 -51.74 4.90
C ASN A 328 -4.14 -51.70 5.91
N PRO A 329 -4.03 -52.37 7.06
CA PRO A 329 -5.19 -52.73 7.89
C PRO A 329 -5.69 -51.58 8.77
N LEU A 330 -6.95 -51.75 9.17
CA LEU A 330 -7.75 -50.92 10.06
C LEU A 330 -6.95 -50.43 11.28
N ALA A 331 -6.80 -49.11 11.39
CA ALA A 331 -6.39 -48.47 12.64
C ALA A 331 -7.57 -48.46 13.62
N GLU A 332 -7.33 -49.01 14.81
CA GLU A 332 -8.25 -49.06 15.94
C GLU A 332 -8.70 -47.65 16.37
N ARG A 333 -9.99 -47.49 16.66
CA ARG A 333 -10.56 -46.26 17.24
C ARG A 333 -10.29 -46.24 18.75
N PRO A 334 -9.63 -45.20 19.30
CA PRO A 334 -9.64 -45.01 20.74
C PRO A 334 -11.03 -44.54 21.19
N ASN A 335 -11.52 -45.19 22.25
CA ASN A 335 -12.76 -44.89 22.95
C ASN A 335 -12.75 -43.49 23.57
N GLY A 336 -13.91 -42.83 23.55
CA GLY A 336 -14.33 -41.88 24.59
C GLY A 336 -13.62 -40.53 24.61
N THR A 337 -13.85 -39.70 23.60
CA THR A 337 -13.78 -38.24 23.77
C THR A 337 -15.14 -37.69 23.38
N ALA A 338 -15.82 -37.01 24.31
CA ALA A 338 -17.05 -36.28 23.98
C ALA A 338 -16.74 -35.40 22.75
N ALA A 339 -17.49 -35.61 21.66
CA ALA A 339 -17.24 -34.91 20.41
C ALA A 339 -17.22 -33.41 20.71
N ALA A 340 -16.05 -32.77 20.48
CA ALA A 340 -15.92 -31.34 20.62
C ALA A 340 -17.04 -30.67 19.79
N PRO A 341 -17.72 -29.64 20.33
CA PRO A 341 -18.82 -29.01 19.61
C PRO A 341 -18.34 -28.57 18.22
N PRO A 342 -19.16 -28.74 17.18
CA PRO A 342 -18.76 -28.40 15.82
C PRO A 342 -18.35 -26.92 15.77
N PRO A 343 -17.28 -26.58 15.02
CA PRO A 343 -16.81 -25.21 14.92
C PRO A 343 -17.95 -24.30 14.47
N ARG A 344 -18.17 -23.22 15.21
CA ARG A 344 -19.24 -22.25 14.91
C ARG A 344 -18.66 -21.07 14.14
N ILE A 345 -19.35 -20.65 13.09
CA ILE A 345 -19.04 -19.40 12.40
C ILE A 345 -19.87 -18.31 13.06
N LEU A 346 -19.21 -17.33 13.66
CA LEU A 346 -19.82 -16.12 14.18
C LEU A 346 -19.66 -15.00 13.15
N ARG A 347 -20.76 -14.31 12.88
CA ARG A 347 -20.76 -13.07 12.10
C ARG A 347 -20.88 -11.91 13.08
N GLN A 348 -19.92 -11.01 13.06
CA GLN A 348 -19.94 -9.80 13.89
C GLN A 348 -19.87 -8.58 12.99
N THR A 349 -20.87 -7.70 13.09
CA THR A 349 -20.86 -6.43 12.35
C THR A 349 -19.79 -5.50 12.92
N VAL A 350 -18.90 -5.06 12.03
CA VAL A 350 -17.80 -4.14 12.34
C VAL A 350 -18.22 -2.70 12.05
N GLY A 351 -18.98 -2.49 10.98
CA GLY A 351 -19.48 -1.18 10.59
C GLY A 351 -20.78 -1.27 9.79
N ARG A 352 -21.66 -0.29 9.97
CA ARG A 352 -22.86 -0.11 9.14
C ARG A 352 -22.95 1.35 8.71
N LYS A 353 -23.32 1.58 7.45
CA LYS A 353 -23.45 2.93 6.87
C LYS A 353 -24.48 2.93 5.76
N SER A 354 -25.60 3.61 5.96
CA SER A 354 -26.70 3.63 4.98
C SER A 354 -27.08 2.18 4.58
N ARG A 355 -27.00 1.88 3.29
CA ARG A 355 -27.15 0.54 2.67
C ARG A 355 -25.98 -0.42 2.90
N TYR A 356 -24.82 0.05 3.33
CA TYR A 356 -23.60 -0.75 3.47
C TYR A 356 -23.45 -1.35 4.87
N ARG A 357 -22.93 -2.57 4.93
CA ARG A 357 -22.52 -3.24 6.18
C ARG A 357 -21.23 -4.01 5.97
N VAL A 358 -20.28 -3.86 6.88
CA VAL A 358 -19.06 -4.67 6.92
C VAL A 358 -19.15 -5.61 8.13
N ASP A 359 -19.03 -6.90 7.88
CA ASP A 359 -19.00 -7.94 8.90
C ASP A 359 -17.63 -8.63 8.92
N ARG A 360 -17.17 -9.04 10.10
CA ARG A 360 -16.09 -10.02 10.24
C ARG A 360 -16.68 -11.39 10.49
N LEU A 361 -16.17 -12.39 9.77
CA LEU A 361 -16.53 -13.79 9.97
C LEU A 361 -15.46 -14.44 10.83
N LEU A 362 -15.84 -14.92 12.01
CA LEU A 362 -14.96 -15.54 12.98
C LEU A 362 -15.29 -17.03 13.07
N ARG A 363 -14.28 -17.89 13.07
CA ARG A 363 -14.41 -19.31 13.42
C ARG A 363 -14.10 -19.44 14.91
N VAL A 364 -15.03 -20.00 15.67
CA VAL A 364 -14.77 -20.37 17.06
C VAL A 364 -14.53 -21.87 17.11
N GLY A 365 -13.32 -22.26 17.49
CA GLY A 365 -12.91 -23.64 17.68
C GLY A 365 -13.34 -24.20 19.04
N ALA A 366 -12.89 -25.42 19.35
CA ALA A 366 -13.16 -26.08 20.63
C ALA A 366 -12.47 -25.37 21.83
N ASP A 367 -11.44 -24.58 21.56
CA ASP A 367 -10.71 -23.73 22.50
C ASP A 367 -11.46 -22.45 22.89
N GLY A 368 -12.60 -22.17 22.24
CA GLY A 368 -13.40 -20.97 22.47
C GLY A 368 -12.78 -19.68 21.93
N GLN A 369 -11.62 -19.74 21.28
CA GLN A 369 -10.92 -18.57 20.77
C GLN A 369 -11.41 -18.23 19.35
N PRO A 370 -11.91 -17.01 19.11
CA PRO A 370 -12.35 -16.60 17.78
C PRO A 370 -11.15 -16.36 16.85
N GLN A 371 -11.11 -17.07 15.73
CA GLN A 371 -10.13 -16.88 14.65
C GLN A 371 -10.80 -16.20 13.45
N LEU A 372 -10.22 -15.11 12.96
CA LEU A 372 -10.75 -14.41 11.78
C LEU A 372 -10.62 -15.27 10.52
N ILE A 373 -11.74 -15.47 9.82
CA ILE A 373 -11.80 -16.14 8.52
C ILE A 373 -11.60 -15.10 7.41
N CYS A 374 -12.48 -14.10 7.36
CA CYS A 374 -12.47 -13.04 6.35
C CYS A 374 -13.41 -11.90 6.75
N PHE A 375 -13.40 -10.84 5.96
CA PHE A 375 -14.38 -9.75 6.01
C PHE A 375 -15.43 -9.92 4.91
N GLU A 376 -16.62 -9.41 5.15
CA GLU A 376 -17.77 -9.42 4.22
C GLU A 376 -18.31 -8.00 4.09
N LEU A 377 -18.45 -7.50 2.86
CA LEU A 377 -19.18 -6.27 2.55
C LEU A 377 -20.55 -6.62 1.99
N ALA A 378 -21.60 -6.00 2.52
CA ALA A 378 -22.95 -6.11 2.01
C ALA A 378 -23.52 -4.73 1.63
N ARG A 379 -24.36 -4.68 0.60
CA ARG A 379 -25.19 -3.53 0.19
C ARG A 379 -26.63 -4.00 0.13
N ASP A 380 -27.53 -3.31 0.83
CA ASP A 380 -28.96 -3.63 0.88
C ASP A 380 -29.22 -5.11 1.26
N HIS A 381 -28.45 -5.62 2.23
CA HIS A 381 -28.45 -7.01 2.72
C HIS A 381 -27.90 -8.07 1.75
N GLN A 382 -27.47 -7.68 0.54
CA GLN A 382 -26.79 -8.56 -0.41
C GLN A 382 -25.28 -8.45 -0.27
N ILE A 383 -24.58 -9.58 -0.31
CA ILE A 383 -23.12 -9.61 -0.18
C ILE A 383 -22.49 -9.19 -1.50
N ILE A 384 -21.66 -8.15 -1.46
CA ILE A 384 -20.92 -7.64 -2.63
C ILE A 384 -19.56 -8.35 -2.74
N VAL A 385 -18.83 -8.45 -1.62
CA VAL A 385 -17.48 -9.05 -1.61
C VAL A 385 -17.21 -9.78 -0.29
N ARG A 386 -16.39 -10.82 -0.35
CA ARG A 386 -15.77 -11.50 0.78
C ARG A 386 -14.29 -11.63 0.54
N GLY A 387 -13.46 -11.36 1.54
CA GLY A 387 -12.01 -11.51 1.38
C GLY A 387 -11.21 -10.92 2.53
N GLU A 388 -9.93 -10.67 2.26
CA GLU A 388 -9.06 -9.96 3.19
C GLU A 388 -9.53 -8.52 3.40
N ARG A 389 -9.07 -7.91 4.50
CA ARG A 389 -9.43 -6.56 4.91
C ARG A 389 -9.26 -5.53 3.79
N ASN A 390 -8.12 -5.58 3.11
CA ASN A 390 -7.79 -4.63 2.05
C ASN A 390 -8.69 -4.77 0.82
N ALA A 391 -9.10 -5.99 0.46
CA ALA A 391 -10.02 -6.23 -0.64
C ALA A 391 -11.42 -5.68 -0.32
N VAL A 392 -11.89 -5.87 0.91
CA VAL A 392 -13.17 -5.32 1.39
C VAL A 392 -13.14 -3.79 1.45
N ARG A 393 -12.04 -3.19 1.93
CA ARG A 393 -11.83 -1.74 1.92
C ARG A 393 -11.92 -1.17 0.50
N GLN A 394 -11.21 -1.77 -0.45
CA GLN A 394 -11.24 -1.31 -1.85
C GLN A 394 -12.63 -1.43 -2.48
N ALA A 395 -13.32 -2.54 -2.27
CA ALA A 395 -14.67 -2.73 -2.76
C ALA A 395 -15.66 -1.71 -2.15
N LEU A 396 -15.49 -1.37 -0.88
CA LEU A 396 -16.28 -0.32 -0.25
C LEU A 396 -16.01 1.04 -0.89
N ILE A 397 -14.74 1.43 -1.06
CA ILE A 397 -14.37 2.71 -1.71
C ILE A 397 -14.97 2.79 -3.11
N ALA A 398 -14.85 1.73 -3.92
CA ALA A 398 -15.43 1.68 -5.26
C ALA A 398 -16.96 1.81 -5.25
N ALA A 399 -17.65 1.17 -4.31
CA ALA A 399 -19.10 1.29 -4.18
C ALA A 399 -19.54 2.69 -3.72
N LEU A 400 -18.78 3.33 -2.84
CA LEU A 400 -19.01 4.72 -2.41
C LEU A 400 -18.79 5.71 -3.57
N GLU A 401 -17.78 5.46 -4.41
CA GLU A 401 -17.49 6.28 -5.58
C GLU A 401 -18.64 6.24 -6.60
N ASP A 402 -19.14 5.05 -6.91
CA ASP A 402 -20.28 4.83 -7.82
C ASP A 402 -21.53 5.59 -7.36
N ASP A 403 -21.85 5.50 -6.05
CA ASP A 403 -22.94 6.26 -5.44
C ASP A 403 -22.71 7.78 -5.56
N ALA A 404 -21.46 8.26 -5.37
CA ALA A 404 -21.13 9.68 -5.45
C ALA A 404 -21.26 10.25 -6.87
N ARG A 405 -20.76 9.52 -7.89
CA ARG A 405 -20.88 9.95 -9.30
C ARG A 405 -22.32 10.01 -9.77
N THR A 406 -23.13 9.02 -9.38
CA THR A 406 -24.55 8.96 -9.77
C THR A 406 -25.30 10.22 -9.30
N LEU A 407 -25.02 10.68 -8.08
CA LEU A 407 -25.63 11.87 -7.50
C LEU A 407 -25.17 13.16 -8.21
N GLN A 408 -23.88 13.26 -8.53
CA GLN A 408 -23.35 14.42 -9.26
C GLN A 408 -24.03 14.58 -10.63
N HIS A 409 -24.26 13.47 -11.33
CA HIS A 409 -25.00 13.48 -12.61
C HIS A 409 -26.49 13.87 -12.46
N GLN A 410 -27.15 13.45 -11.38
CA GLN A 410 -28.54 13.85 -11.11
C GLN A 410 -28.66 15.35 -10.85
N HIS A 411 -27.77 15.90 -10.02
CA HIS A 411 -27.76 17.33 -9.71
C HIS A 411 -27.48 18.20 -10.95
N SER A 412 -26.55 17.78 -11.82
CA SER A 412 -26.33 18.47 -13.09
C SER A 412 -27.56 18.45 -13.99
N ARG A 413 -28.31 17.34 -14.05
CA ARG A 413 -29.52 17.24 -14.89
C ARG A 413 -30.66 18.15 -14.42
N GLU A 414 -30.84 18.29 -13.11
CA GLU A 414 -31.86 19.18 -12.54
C GLU A 414 -31.55 20.65 -12.88
N LEU A 415 -30.28 21.07 -12.74
CA LEU A 415 -29.83 22.42 -13.09
C LEU A 415 -30.00 22.77 -14.58
N TYR A 416 -29.88 21.80 -15.48
CA TYR A 416 -30.13 21.98 -16.92
C TYR A 416 -31.61 21.87 -17.33
N SER A 417 -32.49 21.39 -16.43
CA SER A 417 -33.93 21.28 -16.70
C SER A 417 -34.73 22.50 -16.23
N GLU A 418 -34.12 23.35 -15.40
CA GLU A 418 -34.69 24.62 -14.92
C GLU A 418 -34.22 25.86 -15.73
N SER A 419 -33.36 25.65 -16.73
CA SER A 419 -32.93 26.64 -17.73
C SER A 419 -33.63 26.40 -19.07
#